data_AF-A0A3G9HDF2-F1
#
_entry.id   AF-A0A3G9HDF2-F1
#
_cell.length_a   1.000
_cell.length_b   1.000
_cell.length_c   1.000
_cell.angle_alpha   90.00
_cell.angle_beta   90.00
_cell.angle_gamma   90.00
#
_symmetry.space_group_name_H-M   'P 1'
#
loop_
_entity.id
_entity.type
_entity.pdbx_description
1 polymer ?
#
loop_
_entity_poly.entity_id
_entity_poly.type
_entity_poly.pdbx_seq_one_letter_code
_entity_poly.pdbx_strand_id
1 'polypeptide(L)'
;MQNSLIEQIKNLPNKSKERFRLKLREKAIMRTRARLIETRVDIEELSDEDLEVIIRNEEDKLLDEYKTKGIIALLALLGISWI
;
A
#
# COMPACT_ATOMS: atom_id res chain seq x y z
N MET A 1 22.95 -22.39 -15.13
CA MET A 1 23.42 -21.31 -14.23
C MET A 1 22.46 -20.10 -14.28
N GLN A 2 21.14 -20.31 -14.09
CA GLN A 2 20.13 -19.26 -14.34
C GLN A 2 19.29 -18.82 -13.12
N ASN A 3 19.47 -19.38 -11.92
CA ASN A 3 18.54 -19.12 -10.80
C ASN A 3 19.11 -18.33 -9.60
N SER A 4 20.32 -17.77 -9.68
CA SER A 4 20.90 -17.01 -8.56
C SER A 4 20.21 -15.66 -8.31
N LEU A 5 19.64 -15.04 -9.35
CA LEU A 5 18.94 -13.75 -9.25
C LEU A 5 17.60 -13.88 -8.53
N ILE A 6 16.85 -14.95 -8.81
CA ILE A 6 15.56 -15.21 -8.14
C ILE A 6 15.79 -15.47 -6.65
N GLU A 7 16.83 -16.23 -6.30
CA GLU A 7 17.22 -16.42 -4.90
C GLU A 7 17.62 -15.12 -4.19
N GLN A 8 18.37 -14.24 -4.87
CA GLN A 8 18.76 -12.94 -4.31
C GLN A 8 17.56 -12.03 -4.06
N ILE A 9 16.59 -11.99 -4.97
CA ILE A 9 15.33 -11.24 -4.79
C ILE A 9 14.49 -11.85 -3.66
N LYS A 10 14.45 -13.17 -3.56
CA LYS A 10 13.74 -13.89 -2.50
C LYS A 10 14.34 -13.58 -1.11
N ASN A 11 15.66 -13.38 -1.05
CA ASN A 11 16.42 -13.05 0.16
C ASN A 11 16.52 -11.55 0.47
N LEU A 12 15.74 -10.69 -0.21
CA LEU A 12 15.61 -9.28 0.18
C LEU A 12 15.23 -9.17 1.66
N PRO A 13 15.93 -8.32 2.45
CA PRO A 13 15.82 -8.33 3.91
C PRO A 13 14.37 -8.06 4.35
N ASN A 14 13.83 -9.01 5.11
CA ASN A 14 12.45 -8.97 5.63
C ASN A 14 12.11 -7.65 6.35
N LYS A 15 13.12 -7.03 6.97
CA LYS A 15 13.02 -5.73 7.65
C LYS A 15 12.51 -4.59 6.75
N SER A 16 12.86 -4.58 5.46
CA SER A 16 12.39 -3.54 4.53
C SER A 16 10.94 -3.76 4.11
N LYS A 17 10.56 -5.03 3.89
CA LYS A 17 9.16 -5.40 3.61
C LYS A 17 8.25 -5.09 4.79
N GLU A 18 8.71 -5.39 6.01
CA GLU A 18 7.99 -5.10 7.24
C GLU A 18 7.82 -3.59 7.46
N ARG A 19 8.90 -2.80 7.32
CA ARG A 19 8.83 -1.34 7.41
C ARG A 19 7.88 -0.73 6.39
N PHE A 20 7.87 -1.27 5.16
CA PHE A 20 6.91 -0.84 4.15
C PHE A 20 5.47 -1.15 4.56
N ARG A 21 5.20 -2.38 5.02
CA ARG A 21 3.87 -2.78 5.49
C ARG A 21 3.37 -1.92 6.65
N LEU A 22 4.24 -1.61 7.62
CA LEU A 22 3.89 -0.73 8.75
C LEU A 22 3.47 0.67 8.26
N LYS A 23 4.27 1.28 7.36
CA LYS A 23 3.94 2.58 6.77
C LYS A 23 2.66 2.55 5.92
N LEU A 24 2.43 1.46 5.19
CA LEU A 24 1.22 1.25 4.41
C LEU A 24 -0.01 1.23 5.33
N ARG A 25 0.05 0.46 6.41
CA ARG A 25 -1.00 0.36 7.42
C ARG A 25 -1.27 1.68 8.13
N GLU A 26 -0.21 2.38 8.57
CA GLU A 26 -0.33 3.73 9.16
C GLU A 26 -1.07 4.68 8.21
N LYS A 27 -0.70 4.67 6.92
CA LYS A 27 -1.35 5.51 5.92
C LYS A 27 -2.80 5.10 5.64
N ALA A 28 -3.11 3.81 5.66
CA ALA A 28 -4.46 3.29 5.49
C ALA A 28 -5.36 3.68 6.66
N ILE A 29 -4.86 3.61 7.90
CA ILE A 29 -5.56 4.09 9.09
C ILE A 29 -5.87 5.59 8.97
N MET A 30 -4.90 6.40 8.52
CA MET A 30 -5.13 7.83 8.29
C MET A 30 -6.21 8.09 7.24
N ARG A 31 -6.20 7.35 6.10
CA ARG A 31 -7.24 7.46 5.05
C ARG A 31 -8.60 7.03 5.56
N THR A 32 -8.65 5.97 6.35
CA THR A 32 -9.88 5.47 6.98
C THR A 32 -10.47 6.54 7.89
N ARG A 33 -9.67 7.11 8.79
CA ARG A 33 -10.10 8.22 9.66
C ARG A 33 -10.63 9.41 8.87
N ALA A 34 -9.93 9.84 7.82
CA ALA A 34 -10.39 10.92 6.97
C ALA A 34 -11.74 10.61 6.30
N ARG A 35 -11.92 9.39 5.78
CA ARG A 35 -13.19 8.94 5.19
C ARG A 35 -14.31 8.94 6.22
N LEU A 36 -14.09 8.41 7.42
CA LEU A 36 -15.13 8.33 8.45
C LEU A 36 -15.63 9.73 8.84
N ILE A 37 -14.72 10.69 8.96
CA ILE A 37 -15.03 12.10 9.20
C ILE A 37 -15.87 12.66 8.04
N GLU A 38 -15.49 12.41 6.79
CA GLU A 38 -16.25 12.85 5.60
C GLU A 38 -17.65 12.25 5.55
N THR A 39 -17.80 10.97 5.90
CA THR A 39 -19.08 10.25 5.89
C THR A 39 -19.94 10.51 7.12
N ARG A 40 -19.45 11.28 8.11
CA ARG A 40 -20.10 11.50 9.42
C ARG A 40 -20.45 10.21 10.17
N VAL A 41 -19.65 9.16 9.96
CA VAL A 41 -19.79 7.89 10.69
C VAL A 41 -18.86 7.97 11.88
N ASP A 42 -19.39 7.76 13.08
CA ASP A 42 -18.54 7.72 14.27
C ASP A 42 -17.74 6.41 14.30
N ILE A 43 -16.47 6.49 14.64
CA ILE A 43 -15.61 5.32 14.75
C ILE A 43 -16.04 4.40 15.90
N GLU A 44 -16.70 4.97 16.91
CA GLU A 44 -17.23 4.24 18.07
C GLU A 44 -18.47 3.41 17.74
N GLU A 45 -19.14 3.70 16.62
CA GLU A 45 -20.30 2.93 16.13
C GLU A 45 -19.89 1.71 15.30
N LEU A 46 -18.62 1.60 14.92
CA LEU A 46 -18.10 0.47 14.15
C LEU A 46 -17.59 -0.64 15.07
N SER A 47 -17.86 -1.89 14.69
CA SER A 47 -17.18 -3.02 15.32
C SER A 47 -15.70 -3.04 14.93
N ASP A 48 -14.86 -3.64 15.78
CA ASP A 48 -13.43 -3.82 15.50
C ASP A 48 -13.20 -4.58 14.17
N GLU A 49 -14.08 -5.53 13.86
CA GLU A 49 -14.03 -6.33 12.63
C GLU A 49 -14.36 -5.48 11.41
N ASP A 50 -15.41 -4.65 11.48
CA ASP A 50 -15.77 -3.75 10.39
C ASP A 50 -14.68 -2.70 10.14
N LEU A 51 -14.14 -2.13 11.21
CA LEU A 51 -13.06 -1.16 11.13
C LEU A 51 -11.80 -1.78 10.49
N GLU A 52 -11.44 -3.01 10.87
CA GLU A 52 -10.31 -3.74 10.26
C GLU A 52 -10.56 -4.02 8.77
N VAL A 53 -11.78 -4.40 8.37
CA VAL A 53 -12.15 -4.61 6.96
C VAL A 53 -11.97 -3.31 6.18
N ILE A 54 -12.44 -2.17 6.71
CA ILE A 54 -12.29 -0.86 6.07
C ILE A 54 -10.81 -0.50 5.92
N ILE A 55 -10.01 -0.68 6.98
CA ILE A 55 -8.57 -0.38 6.96
C ILE A 55 -7.87 -1.24 5.91
N ARG A 56 -8.14 -2.55 5.85
CA ARG A 56 -7.55 -3.45 4.85
C ARG A 56 -7.91 -3.04 3.43
N ASN A 57 -9.17 -2.67 3.19
CA ASN A 57 -9.60 -2.16 1.89
C ASN A 57 -8.82 -0.89 1.48
N GLU A 58 -8.50 0.00 2.45
CA GLU A 58 -7.64 1.16 2.17
C GLU A 58 -6.17 0.80 1.99
N GLU A 59 -5.65 -0.21 2.69
CA GLU A 59 -4.30 -0.76 2.47
C GLU A 59 -4.15 -1.30 1.04
N ASP A 60 -5.14 -2.07 0.55
CA ASP A 60 -5.12 -2.65 -0.80
C ASP A 60 -5.16 -1.56 -1.88
N LYS A 61 -6.03 -0.55 -1.72
CA LYS A 61 -6.08 0.61 -2.64
C LYS A 61 -4.76 1.37 -2.67
N LEU A 62 -4.15 1.61 -1.51
CA LEU A 62 -2.84 2.26 -1.43
C LEU A 62 -1.75 1.44 -2.12
N LEU A 63 -1.77 0.12 -1.93
CA LEU A 63 -0.82 -0.78 -2.55
C LEU A 63 -0.92 -0.72 -4.08
N ASP A 64 -2.13 -0.77 -4.61
CA ASP A 64 -2.36 -0.68 -6.07
C ASP A 64 -2.03 0.70 -6.64
N GLU A 65 -2.30 1.77 -5.88
CA GLU A 65 -1.87 3.13 -6.22
C GLU A 65 -0.33 3.22 -6.30
N TYR A 66 0.39 2.63 -5.35
CA TYR A 66 1.86 2.61 -5.37
C TYR A 66 2.44 1.75 -6.50
N LYS A 67 1.83 0.60 -6.81
CA LYS A 67 2.23 -0.18 -8.00
C LYS A 67 2.07 0.65 -9.27
N THR A 68 0.91 1.29 -9.43
CA THR A 68 0.58 2.10 -10.60
C THR A 68 1.53 3.29 -10.73
N LYS A 69 1.69 4.08 -9.65
CA LYS A 69 2.60 5.23 -9.62
C LYS A 69 4.06 4.81 -9.83
N GLY A 70 4.46 3.66 -9.28
CA GLY A 70 5.79 3.09 -9.48
C GLY A 70 6.05 2.73 -10.94
N ILE A 71 5.10 2.07 -11.61
CA ILE A 71 5.17 1.78 -13.04
C ILE A 71 5.27 3.09 -13.84
N ILE A 72 4.41 4.06 -13.57
CA ILE A 72 4.44 5.37 -14.26
C ILE A 72 5.79 6.06 -14.06
N ALA A 73 6.35 6.04 -12.84
CA ALA A 73 7.66 6.61 -12.56
C ALA A 73 8.78 5.90 -13.33
N LEU A 74 8.75 4.58 -13.42
CA LEU A 74 9.70 3.80 -14.21
C LEU A 74 9.58 4.14 -15.70
N LEU A 75 8.37 4.21 -16.24
CA LEU A 75 8.14 4.60 -17.64
C LEU A 75 8.72 5.99 -17.94
N ALA A 76 8.49 6.97 -17.06
CA ALA A 76 9.03 8.32 -17.20
C ALA A 76 10.57 8.34 -17.21
N LEU A 77 11.23 7.56 -16.35
CA LEU A 77 12.69 7.41 -16.33
C LEU A 77 13.24 6.77 -17.61
N LEU A 78 12.46 5.86 -18.22
CA LEU A 78 12.80 5.25 -19.50
C LEU A 78 12.53 6.16 -20.71
N GLY A 79 12.13 7.42 -20.49
CA GLY A 79 11.80 8.36 -21.56
C GLY A 79 10.45 8.09 -22.22
N ILE A 80 9.66 7.16 -21.66
CA ILE A 80 8.28 6.90 -22.06
C ILE A 80 7.42 7.87 -21.24
N SER A 81 7.55 9.16 -21.57
CA SER A 81 6.61 10.18 -21.12
C SER A 81 5.47 10.20 -22.12
N TRP A 82 4.25 9.94 -21.67
CA TRP A 82 3.04 9.91 -22.50
C TRP A 82 2.99 11.13 -23.44
N ILE A 83 3.03 10.87 -24.75
CA ILE A 83 2.26 11.63 -25.76
C ILE A 83 0.78 11.44 -25.48
#